data_AF-A0A1U7TBQ8-F1
#
_entry.id   AF-A0A1U7TBQ8-F1
#
_cell.length_a   1.000
_cell.length_b   1.000
_cell.length_c   1.000
_cell.angle_alpha   90.00
_cell.angle_beta   90.00
_cell.angle_gamma   90.00
#
_symmetry.space_group_name_H-M   'P 1'
#
loop_
_entity.id
_entity.type
_entity.pdbx_description
1 polymer ?
#
loop_
_entity_poly.entity_id
_entity_poly.type
_entity_poly.pdbx_seq_one_letter_code
_entity_poly.pdbx_strand_id
1 'polypeptide(L)'
;MAEADRTAIHEVMEQQTISIAKAGILTTLNARCSILAAANPAYGRYNPRRSLEQNIQLPAALLSRFDLLWLIQDRPDRDNDLRLAQHITYVHQHSRQPPAQFEPLDMKLM
;
A
#
# COMPACT_ATOMS: atom_id res chain seq x y z
N MET A 1 -4.98 -2.67 12.85
CA MET A 1 -4.41 -1.37 13.26
C MET A 1 -5.22 -0.88 14.44
N ALA A 2 -4.57 -0.59 15.57
CA ALA A 2 -5.28 -0.08 16.74
C ALA A 2 -5.74 1.36 16.48
N GLU A 3 -6.74 1.82 17.22
CA GLU A 3 -7.27 3.19 17.07
C GLU A 3 -6.22 4.26 17.37
N ALA A 4 -5.33 3.99 18.34
CA ALA A 4 -4.20 4.85 18.67
C ALA A 4 -3.23 5.04 17.49
N ASP A 5 -2.96 3.98 16.72
CA ASP A 5 -2.06 4.04 15.55
C ASP A 5 -2.65 4.92 14.44
N ARG A 6 -3.99 4.92 14.31
CA ARG A 6 -4.69 5.76 13.32
C ARG A 6 -4.51 7.24 13.64
N THR A 7 -4.66 7.62 14.91
CA THR A 7 -4.48 9.01 15.36
C THR A 7 -3.07 9.51 15.09
N ALA A 8 -2.05 8.67 15.35
CA ALA A 8 -0.66 9.04 15.07
C ALA A 8 -0.41 9.25 13.56
N ILE A 9 -0.97 8.38 12.70
CA ILE A 9 -0.84 8.55 11.25
C ILE A 9 -1.57 9.79 10.76
N HIS A 10 -2.74 10.12 11.32
CA HIS A 10 -3.45 11.34 10.98
C HIS A 10 -2.61 12.60 11.24
N GLU A 11 -1.88 12.64 12.36
CA GLU A 11 -0.99 13.76 12.68
C GLU A 11 0.17 13.85 11.68
N VAL A 12 0.82 12.72 11.38
CA VAL A 12 1.93 12.67 10.44
C VAL A 12 1.51 13.10 9.04
N MET A 13 0.38 12.59 8.55
CA MET A 13 -0.12 12.89 7.21
C MET A 13 -0.57 14.34 7.06
N GLU A 14 -1.09 14.97 8.13
CA GLU A 14 -1.61 16.33 8.07
C GLU A 14 -0.55 17.39 8.36
N GLN A 15 0.19 17.21 9.44
CA GLN A 15 1.09 18.24 9.96
C GLN A 15 2.56 17.96 9.64
N GLN A 16 2.88 16.76 9.14
CA GLN A 16 4.26 16.29 8.93
C GLN A 16 5.10 16.35 10.22
N THR A 17 4.44 16.17 11.36
CA THR A 17 5.04 16.19 12.71
C THR A 17 4.43 15.10 13.58
N ILE A 18 5.14 14.76 14.66
CA ILE A 18 4.65 13.87 15.72
C ILE A 18 4.85 14.56 17.06
N SER A 19 3.76 14.68 17.83
CA SER A 19 3.76 15.23 19.17
C SER A 19 3.85 14.12 20.20
N ILE A 20 4.87 14.20 21.06
CA ILE A 20 5.10 13.22 22.11
C ILE A 20 4.92 13.91 23.46
N ALA A 21 4.01 13.38 24.27
CA ALA A 21 3.77 13.78 25.65
C ALA A 21 3.87 12.56 26.56
N LYS A 22 5.07 12.22 27.03
CA LYS A 22 5.28 11.03 27.87
C LYS A 22 6.44 11.22 28.84
N ALA A 23 6.28 10.70 30.06
CA ALA A 23 7.32 10.74 31.12
C ALA A 23 7.88 12.16 31.39
N GLY A 24 7.03 13.18 31.34
CA GLY A 24 7.43 14.58 31.55
C GLY A 24 8.13 15.23 30.36
N ILE A 25 8.32 14.52 29.24
CA ILE A 25 8.86 15.05 28.00
C ILE A 25 7.69 15.45 27.10
N LEU A 26 7.58 16.74 26.82
CA LEU A 26 6.64 17.33 25.87
C LEU A 26 7.44 17.94 24.71
N THR A 27 7.46 17.26 23.57
CA THR A 27 8.24 17.69 22.40
C THR A 27 7.53 17.32 21.11
N THR A 28 7.70 18.16 20.08
CA THR A 28 7.22 17.92 18.72
C THR A 28 8.40 17.59 17.82
N LEU A 29 8.33 16.46 17.11
CA LEU A 29 9.35 16.02 16.18
C LEU A 29 8.86 16.15 14.74
N ASN A 30 9.78 16.45 13.84
CA ASN A 30 9.49 16.53 12.41
C ASN A 30 9.40 15.11 11.82
N ALA A 31 8.35 14.83 11.05
CA ALA A 31 8.06 13.55 10.41
C ALA A 31 7.91 13.69 8.89
N ARG A 32 8.91 14.29 8.23
CA ARG A 32 9.03 14.34 6.76
C ARG A 32 9.32 12.95 6.18
N CYS A 33 8.27 12.17 5.96
CA CYS A 33 8.35 10.87 5.30
C CYS A 33 7.18 10.65 4.34
N SER A 34 7.38 9.79 3.35
CA SER A 34 6.32 9.30 2.47
C SER A 34 5.68 8.05 3.08
N ILE A 35 4.36 7.95 2.98
CA ILE A 35 3.61 6.79 3.48
C ILE A 35 3.21 5.89 2.32
N LEU A 36 3.69 4.66 2.36
CA LEU A 36 3.19 3.57 1.51
C LEU A 36 2.37 2.63 2.37
N ALA A 37 1.10 2.44 2.00
CA ALA A 37 0.18 1.58 2.73
C ALA A 37 -0.37 0.48 1.81
N ALA A 38 -0.50 -0.72 2.36
CA ALA A 38 -1.22 -1.83 1.74
C ALA A 38 -2.30 -2.32 2.70
N ALA A 39 -3.51 -2.48 2.18
CA ALA A 39 -4.65 -2.95 2.96
C ALA A 39 -5.44 -3.99 2.16
N ASN A 40 -5.89 -5.02 2.85
CA ASN A 40 -6.79 -6.02 2.28
C ASN A 40 -8.25 -5.59 2.49
N PRO A 41 -9.17 -5.95 1.58
CA PRO A 41 -10.59 -5.74 1.80
C PRO A 41 -11.06 -6.42 3.10
N ALA A 42 -11.94 -5.76 3.85
CA ALA A 42 -12.43 -6.22 5.15
C ALA A 42 -13.10 -7.60 5.12
N TYR A 43 -13.67 -7.98 3.96
CA TYR A 43 -14.35 -9.26 3.75
C TYR A 43 -13.54 -10.22 2.89
N GLY A 44 -12.21 -10.03 2.80
CA GLY A 44 -11.29 -10.84 2.02
C GLY A 44 -11.27 -10.51 0.53
N ARG A 45 -12.45 -10.33 -0.09
CA ARG A 45 -12.58 -9.89 -1.50
C ARG A 45 -13.24 -8.53 -1.60
N TYR A 46 -12.80 -7.74 -2.58
CA TYR A 46 -13.40 -6.45 -2.87
C TYR A 46 -14.81 -6.62 -3.45
N ASN A 47 -15.79 -5.96 -2.86
CA ASN A 47 -17.17 -5.97 -3.35
C ASN A 47 -17.47 -4.65 -4.10
N PRO A 48 -17.64 -4.68 -5.45
CA PRO A 48 -17.89 -3.48 -6.24
C PRO A 48 -19.21 -2.77 -5.92
N ARG A 49 -20.14 -3.43 -5.22
CA ARG A 49 -21.43 -2.85 -4.82
C ARG A 49 -21.35 -1.99 -3.56
N ARG A 50 -20.22 -2.01 -2.85
CA ARG A 50 -19.99 -1.26 -1.61
C ARG A 50 -19.05 -0.09 -1.89
N SER A 51 -19.15 0.97 -1.09
CA SER A 51 -18.21 2.08 -1.18
C SER A 51 -16.79 1.64 -0.79
N LEU A 52 -15.79 2.42 -1.21
CA LEU A 52 -14.39 2.16 -0.88
C LEU A 52 -14.18 2.11 0.64
N GLU A 53 -14.79 3.05 1.38
CA GLU A 53 -14.74 3.14 2.84
C GLU A 53 -15.26 1.86 3.50
N GLN A 54 -16.39 1.32 3.01
CA GLN A 54 -16.98 0.10 3.52
C GLN A 54 -16.13 -1.14 3.19
N ASN A 55 -15.42 -1.13 2.06
CA ASN A 55 -14.53 -2.22 1.67
C ASN A 55 -13.22 -2.23 2.47
N ILE A 56 -12.65 -1.06 2.79
CA ILE A 56 -11.33 -0.95 3.44
C ILE A 56 -11.42 -0.76 4.97
N GLN A 57 -12.59 -0.40 5.51
CA GLN A 57 -12.78 -0.07 6.94
C GLN A 57 -11.84 1.05 7.43
N LEU A 58 -11.57 2.02 6.56
CA LEU A 58 -10.84 3.23 6.90
C LEU A 58 -11.78 4.44 6.85
N PRO A 59 -11.66 5.39 7.80
CA PRO A 59 -12.41 6.64 7.76
C PRO A 59 -12.10 7.44 6.49
N ALA A 60 -13.12 8.09 5.92
CA ALA A 60 -12.96 8.98 4.77
C ALA A 60 -11.86 10.04 4.97
N ALA A 61 -11.72 10.56 6.20
CA ALA A 61 -10.72 11.55 6.56
C ALA A 61 -9.27 11.07 6.43
N LEU A 62 -9.01 9.75 6.52
CA LEU A 62 -7.68 9.19 6.30
C LEU A 62 -7.46 8.95 4.81
N LEU A 63 -8.49 8.42 4.12
CA LEU A 63 -8.45 8.17 2.68
C LEU A 63 -8.21 9.44 1.87
N SER A 64 -8.77 10.58 2.29
CA SER A 64 -8.57 11.87 1.62
C SER A 64 -7.15 12.42 1.70
N ARG A 65 -6.30 11.86 2.57
CA ARG A 65 -4.89 12.27 2.72
C ARG A 65 -3.94 11.47 1.83
N PHE A 66 -4.42 10.41 1.19
CA PHE A 66 -3.64 9.71 0.19
C PHE A 66 -3.81 10.38 -1.16
N ASP A 67 -2.71 10.83 -1.75
CA ASP A 67 -2.73 11.40 -3.11
C ASP A 67 -3.06 10.35 -4.17
N LEU A 68 -2.63 9.10 -3.95
CA LEU A 68 -2.84 7.98 -4.86
C LEU A 68 -3.43 6.78 -4.12
N LEU A 69 -4.52 6.24 -4.69
CA LEU A 69 -5.19 5.04 -4.22
C LEU A 69 -5.21 4.02 -5.36
N TRP A 70 -4.41 2.96 -5.23
CA TRP A 70 -4.42 1.83 -6.16
C TRP A 70 -5.28 0.69 -5.64
N LEU A 71 -6.41 0.46 -6.31
CA LEU A 71 -7.23 -0.72 -6.07
C LEU A 71 -6.74 -1.87 -6.97
N ILE A 72 -6.05 -2.84 -6.36
CA ILE A 72 -5.64 -4.07 -7.05
C ILE A 72 -6.71 -5.12 -6.82
N GLN A 73 -7.46 -5.44 -7.86
CA GLN A 73 -8.51 -6.47 -7.82
C GLN A 73 -8.05 -7.69 -8.62
N ASP A 74 -8.04 -8.85 -7.96
CA ASP A 74 -7.88 -10.13 -8.62
C ASP A 74 -9.21 -10.53 -9.30
N ARG A 75 -9.25 -10.41 -10.62
CA ARG A 75 -10.36 -10.85 -11.46
C ARG A 75 -9.91 -12.08 -12.25
N PRO A 76 -10.66 -13.20 -12.21
CA PRO A 76 -10.30 -14.39 -12.96
C PRO A 76 -10.35 -14.07 -14.46
N ASP A 77 -9.22 -14.26 -15.12
CA ASP A 77 -9.04 -14.03 -16.56
C ASP A 77 -8.07 -15.08 -17.08
N ARG A 78 -8.57 -15.95 -17.96
CA ARG A 78 -7.82 -17.10 -18.46
C ARG A 78 -6.50 -16.71 -19.12
N ASP A 79 -6.48 -15.62 -19.90
CA ASP A 79 -5.29 -15.21 -20.64
C ASP A 79 -4.27 -14.56 -19.71
N ASN A 80 -4.73 -13.76 -18.74
CA ASN A 80 -3.87 -13.15 -17.74
C ASN A 80 -3.30 -14.20 -16.76
N ASP A 81 -4.13 -15.11 -16.29
CA ASP A 81 -3.75 -16.20 -15.38
C ASP A 81 -2.73 -17.12 -16.05
N LEU A 82 -2.90 -17.44 -17.34
CA LEU A 82 -1.94 -18.22 -18.12
C LEU A 82 -0.58 -17.51 -18.23
N ARG A 83 -0.59 -16.21 -18.56
CA ARG A 83 0.64 -15.40 -18.64
C ARG A 83 1.36 -15.32 -17.29
N LEU A 84 0.61 -15.11 -16.21
CA LEU A 84 1.15 -15.06 -14.86
C LEU A 84 1.75 -16.41 -14.44
N ALA A 85 1.06 -17.52 -14.70
CA ALA A 85 1.55 -18.85 -14.39
C ALA A 85 2.83 -19.20 -15.18
N GLN A 86 2.88 -18.84 -16.48
CA GLN A 86 4.08 -18.99 -17.31
C GLN A 86 5.25 -18.17 -16.77
N HIS A 87 5.00 -16.93 -16.35
CA HIS A 87 6.02 -16.08 -15.73
C HIS A 87 6.56 -16.70 -14.44
N ILE A 88 5.68 -17.11 -13.52
CA ILE A 88 6.04 -17.70 -12.23
C ILE A 88 6.85 -18.98 -12.42
N THR A 89 6.37 -19.90 -13.27
CA THR A 89 7.06 -21.16 -13.56
C THR A 89 8.44 -20.94 -14.19
N TYR A 90 8.57 -19.98 -15.10
CA TYR A 90 9.86 -19.60 -15.67
C TYR A 90 10.83 -19.08 -14.61
N VAL A 91 10.38 -18.15 -13.74
CA VAL A 91 11.20 -17.58 -12.67
C VAL A 91 11.67 -18.66 -11.71
N HIS A 92 10.80 -19.60 -11.33
CA HIS A 92 11.19 -20.71 -10.46
C HIS A 92 12.17 -21.69 -11.11
N GLN A 93 12.13 -21.87 -12.44
CA GLN A 93 13.06 -22.74 -13.17
C GLN A 93 14.44 -22.09 -13.39
N HIS A 94 14.48 -20.78 -13.65
CA HIS A 94 15.69 -20.11 -14.11
C HIS A 94 16.28 -19.12 -13.10
N SER A 95 15.61 -18.88 -11.97
CA SER A 95 15.95 -17.88 -10.95
C SER A 95 16.14 -16.46 -11.51
N ARG A 96 15.52 -16.18 -12.67
CA ARG A 96 15.57 -14.89 -13.37
C ARG A 96 14.23 -14.61 -14.03
N GLN A 97 13.89 -13.34 -14.17
CA GLN A 97 12.70 -12.93 -14.91
C GLN A 97 12.80 -13.33 -16.40
N PRO A 98 11.69 -13.68 -17.05
CA PRO A 98 11.67 -13.89 -18.50
C PRO A 98 12.14 -12.62 -19.22
N PRO A 99 12.76 -12.76 -20.40
CA PRO A 99 13.24 -11.62 -21.16
C PRO A 99 12.07 -10.68 -21.47
N ALA A 100 12.12 -9.48 -20.89
CA ALA A 100 11.17 -8.42 -21.18
C ALA A 100 11.60 -7.70 -22.47
N GLN A 101 10.63 -7.09 -23.17
CA GLN A 101 10.92 -6.25 -24.34
C GLN A 101 11.55 -4.90 -23.97
N PHE A 102 11.63 -4.60 -22.67
CA PHE A 102 12.29 -3.40 -22.15
C PHE A 102 13.54 -3.80 -21.37
N GLU A 103 14.56 -2.96 -21.46
CA GLU A 103 15.77 -3.11 -20.67
C GLU A 103 15.50 -2.53 -19.26
N PRO A 104 15.52 -3.36 -18.20
CA PRO A 104 15.32 -2.84 -16.85
C PRO A 104 16.48 -1.92 -16.48
N LEU A 105 16.17 -0.76 -15.90
CA LEU A 105 17.19 0.12 -15.33
C LEU A 105 17.95 -0.64 -14.24
N ASP A 106 19.28 -0.66 -14.33
CA ASP A 106 20.11 -1.25 -13.28
C ASP A 106 20.00 -0.41 -12.00
N MET A 107 19.43 -1.01 -10.95
CA MET A 107 19.21 -0.36 -9.66
C MET A 107 20.52 -0.04 -8.92
N LYS A 108 21.68 -0.50 -9.41
CA LYS A 108 23.00 -0.10 -8.88
C LYS A 108 23.45 1.31 -9.29
N LEU A 109 22.74 1.95 -10.21
CA LEU A 109 23.04 3.30 -10.70
C LEU A 109 22.25 4.41 -9.96
N MET A 110 21.54 4.06 -8.88
CA MET A 110 20.94 5.02 -7.93
C MET A 110 21.65 4.99 -6.58
#